data_AF-A0A067GS13-F1
#
_entry.id   AF-A0A067GS13-F1
#
_cell.length_a   1.000
_cell.length_b   1.000
_cell.length_c   1.000
_cell.angle_alpha   90.00
_cell.angle_beta   90.00
_cell.angle_gamma   90.00
#
_symmetry.space_group_name_H-M   'P 1'
#
loop_
_entity.id
_entity.type
_entity.pdbx_description
1 polymer ?
#
loop_
_entity_poly.entity_id
_entity_poly.type
_entity_poly.pdbx_seq_one_letter_code
_entity_poly.pdbx_strand_id
1 'polypeptide(L)'
;MEDAYARSVVEVLDFFGVDPTKGLTDSQVARHVRIYGKNVLPQEKRTAFWKLVLKQFDDLLVKILIAAAVISFFLALINGETGLTAFLEPS
;
A
#
# COMPACT_ATOMS: atom_id res chain seq x y z
N MET A 1 -7.68 -28.81 2.27
CA MET A 1 -8.98 -29.50 2.17
C MET A 1 -10.04 -28.43 2.06
N GLU A 2 -10.46 -28.12 0.83
CA GLU A 2 -11.41 -27.01 0.55
C GLU A 2 -12.87 -27.44 0.75
N ASP A 3 -13.14 -28.74 0.60
CA ASP A 3 -14.45 -29.39 0.67
C ASP A 3 -14.74 -30.01 2.05
N ALA A 4 -14.15 -29.48 3.13
CA ALA A 4 -14.24 -30.10 4.45
C ALA A 4 -15.67 -30.25 4.98
N TYR A 5 -16.58 -29.37 4.54
CA TYR A 5 -18.00 -29.40 4.87
C TYR A 5 -18.75 -30.61 4.30
N ALA A 6 -18.20 -31.29 3.28
CA ALA A 6 -18.82 -32.45 2.63
C ALA A 6 -18.19 -33.78 3.07
N ARG A 7 -17.30 -33.78 4.06
CA ARG A 7 -16.59 -34.96 4.55
C ARG A 7 -17.00 -35.32 5.96
N SER A 8 -16.82 -36.59 6.30
CA SER A 8 -17.01 -37.08 7.66
C SER A 8 -15.88 -36.60 8.58
N VAL A 9 -16.15 -36.54 9.88
CA VAL A 9 -15.15 -36.13 10.89
C VAL A 9 -13.91 -37.02 10.83
N VAL A 10 -14.08 -38.34 10.64
CA VAL A 10 -12.97 -39.29 10.58
C VAL A 10 -12.05 -39.00 9.39
N GLU A 11 -12.62 -38.72 8.22
CA GLU A 11 -11.84 -38.35 7.01
C GLU A 11 -11.07 -37.05 7.22
N VAL A 12 -11.67 -36.05 7.88
CA VAL A 12 -11.00 -34.77 8.17
C VAL A 12 -9.83 -34.98 9.14
N LEU A 13 -10.04 -35.76 10.20
CA LEU A 13 -9.00 -36.06 11.19
C LEU A 13 -7.82 -36.82 10.57
N ASP A 14 -8.11 -37.79 9.72
CA ASP A 14 -7.11 -38.59 9.01
C ASP A 14 -6.33 -37.74 7.99
N PHE A 15 -7.04 -36.90 7.22
CA PHE A 15 -6.42 -35.99 6.25
C PHE A 15 -5.38 -35.06 6.89
N PHE A 16 -5.67 -34.52 8.09
CA PHE A 16 -4.75 -33.66 8.83
C PHE A 16 -3.81 -34.44 9.77
N GLY A 17 -4.01 -35.75 9.91
CA GLY A 17 -3.24 -36.62 10.81
C GLY A 17 -3.30 -36.14 12.27
N VAL A 18 -4.46 -35.69 12.73
CA VAL A 18 -4.62 -35.06 14.05
C VAL A 18 -5.35 -36.00 15.02
N ASP A 19 -4.82 -36.12 16.23
CA ASP A 19 -5.49 -36.83 17.32
C ASP A 19 -6.60 -35.92 17.88
N PRO A 20 -7.87 -36.34 17.93
CA PRO A 20 -8.97 -35.50 18.42
C PRO A 20 -8.87 -35.17 19.92
N THR A 21 -8.11 -35.95 20.71
CA THR A 21 -7.94 -35.75 22.15
C THR A 21 -6.68 -34.96 22.50
N LYS A 22 -5.64 -35.04 21.66
CA LYS A 22 -4.33 -34.40 21.92
C LYS A 22 -4.03 -33.23 20.99
N GLY A 23 -4.71 -33.14 19.85
CA GLY A 23 -4.43 -32.15 18.82
C GLY A 23 -3.16 -32.45 18.01
N LEU A 24 -2.62 -31.41 17.38
CA LEU A 24 -1.38 -31.48 16.61
C LEU A 24 -0.16 -31.38 17.52
N THR A 25 0.90 -32.09 17.17
CA THR A 25 2.22 -31.94 17.80
C THR A 25 2.93 -30.68 17.29
N ASP A 26 3.89 -30.16 18.06
CA ASP A 26 4.68 -28.97 17.68
C ASP A 26 5.39 -29.14 16.33
N SER A 27 5.84 -30.35 16.01
CA SER A 27 6.48 -30.66 14.73
C SER A 27 5.48 -30.58 13.55
N GLN A 28 4.24 -31.05 13.76
CA GLN A 28 3.15 -30.91 12.78
C GLN A 28 2.74 -29.45 12.61
N VAL A 29 2.64 -28.68 13.70
CA VAL A 29 2.35 -27.25 13.64
C VAL A 29 3.43 -26.52 12.84
N ALA A 30 4.71 -26.75 13.14
CA ALA A 30 5.82 -26.14 12.40
C ALA A 30 5.80 -26.53 10.91
N ARG A 31 5.45 -27.79 10.59
CA ARG A 31 5.27 -28.25 9.21
C ARG A 31 4.10 -27.56 8.52
N HIS A 32 2.95 -27.47 9.18
CA HIS A 32 1.74 -26.85 8.63
C HIS A 32 1.94 -25.35 8.41
N VAL A 33 2.62 -24.64 9.31
CA VAL A 33 2.97 -23.22 9.12
C VAL A 33 3.87 -23.02 7.89
N ARG A 34 4.76 -23.97 7.56
CA ARG A 34 5.57 -23.90 6.34
C ARG A 34 4.77 -24.13 5.05
N ILE A 35 3.74 -24.99 5.10
CA ILE A 35 2.94 -25.37 3.93
C ILE A 35 1.80 -24.37 3.68
N TYR A 36 1.05 -24.02 4.73
CA TYR A 36 -0.15 -23.18 4.64
C TYR A 36 0.11 -21.70 4.96
N GLY A 37 1.28 -21.39 5.54
CA GLY A 37 1.56 -20.06 6.06
C GLY A 37 0.91 -19.79 7.40
N LYS A 38 1.03 -18.55 7.87
CA LYS A 38 0.36 -18.08 9.09
C LYS A 38 -1.11 -17.81 8.77
N ASN A 39 -2.01 -18.15 9.70
CA ASN A 39 -3.43 -17.80 9.61
C ASN A 39 -3.65 -16.31 9.93
N VAL A 40 -3.09 -15.44 9.10
CA VAL A 40 -3.21 -13.98 9.20
C VAL A 40 -3.56 -13.44 7.82
N LEU A 41 -4.54 -12.54 7.77
CA LEU A 41 -4.85 -11.84 6.55
C LEU A 41 -3.68 -10.90 6.21
N PRO A 42 -3.17 -10.91 4.98
CA PRO A 42 -2.15 -9.97 4.57
C PRO A 42 -2.71 -8.55 4.71
N GLN A 43 -2.04 -7.74 5.53
CA GLN A 43 -2.39 -6.33 5.64
C GLN A 43 -1.99 -5.62 4.35
N GLU A 44 -2.92 -4.88 3.75
CA GLU A 44 -2.57 -4.01 2.65
C GLU A 44 -1.53 -3.00 3.12
N LYS A 45 -0.46 -2.86 2.33
CA LYS A 45 0.54 -1.83 2.59
C LYS A 45 -0.14 -0.48 2.42
N ARG A 46 -0.39 0.22 3.53
CA ARG A 46 -0.87 1.60 3.49
C ARG A 46 0.06 2.41 2.60
N THR A 47 -0.49 3.13 1.65
CA THR A 47 0.28 4.09 0.86
C THR A 47 0.78 5.18 1.78
N ALA A 48 2.07 5.52 1.69
CA ALA A 48 2.63 6.60 2.47
C ALA A 48 1.98 7.94 2.07
N PHE A 49 1.79 8.84 3.04
CA PHE A 49 1.18 10.16 2.82
C PHE A 49 1.87 10.95 1.70
N TRP A 50 3.21 10.96 1.68
CA TRP A 50 4.00 11.60 0.62
C TRP A 50 3.69 11.05 -0.79
N LYS A 51 3.40 9.75 -0.90
CA LYS A 51 3.02 9.15 -2.19
C LYS A 51 1.64 9.62 -2.66
N LEU A 52 0.72 9.89 -1.73
CA LEU A 52 -0.59 10.46 -2.03
C LEU A 52 -0.47 11.92 -2.48
N VAL A 53 0.40 12.70 -1.84
CA VAL A 53 0.71 14.07 -2.24
C VAL A 53 1.30 14.10 -3.65
N LEU A 54 2.31 13.28 -3.94
CA LEU A 54 2.90 13.18 -5.29
C LEU A 54 1.87 12.77 -6.36
N LYS A 55 0.91 11.90 -6.02
CA LYS A 55 -0.16 11.52 -6.94
C LYS A 55 -1.03 12.70 -7.38
N GLN A 56 -1.16 13.76 -6.58
CA GLN A 56 -1.89 14.97 -6.98
C GLN A 56 -1.14 15.78 -8.05
N PHE A 57 0.19 15.73 -8.06
CA PHE A 57 1.02 16.36 -9.10
C PHE A 57 0.92 15.66 -10.46
N ASP A 58 0.38 14.43 -10.50
CA ASP A 58 0.17 13.70 -11.75
C ASP A 58 -1.03 14.18 -12.56
N ASP A 59 -1.90 15.00 -11.98
CA ASP A 59 -3.06 15.58 -12.64
C ASP A 59 -2.66 16.52 -13.79
N LEU A 60 -3.39 16.44 -14.90
CA LEU A 60 -3.08 17.21 -16.11
C LEU A 60 -3.16 18.73 -15.87
N LEU A 61 -4.15 19.20 -15.10
CA LEU A 61 -4.29 20.63 -14.79
C LEU A 61 -3.14 21.10 -13.92
N VAL A 62 -2.73 20.30 -12.92
CA VAL A 62 -1.58 20.62 -12.07
C VAL A 62 -0.29 20.69 -12.88
N LYS A 63 -0.09 19.79 -13.85
CA LYS A 63 1.05 19.84 -14.78
C LYS A 63 1.06 21.11 -15.63
N ILE A 64 -0.10 21.52 -16.14
CA ILE A 64 -0.23 22.78 -16.90
C ILE A 64 0.10 23.99 -16.00
N LEU A 65 -0.40 24.01 -14.76
CA LEU A 65 -0.12 25.08 -13.80
C LEU A 65 1.38 25.17 -13.46
N ILE A 66 2.04 24.03 -13.25
CA ILE A 66 3.49 23.98 -13.00
C ILE A 66 4.25 24.47 -14.23
N ALA A 67 3.86 24.07 -15.44
CA ALA A 67 4.49 24.55 -16.67
C ALA A 67 4.35 26.08 -16.80
N ALA A 68 3.15 26.63 -16.54
CA ALA A 68 2.92 28.07 -16.55
C ALA A 68 3.76 28.80 -15.50
N ALA A 69 3.85 28.25 -14.28
CA ALA A 69 4.67 28.80 -13.22
C ALA A 69 6.17 28.80 -13.57
N VAL A 70 6.67 27.73 -14.20
CA VAL A 70 8.05 27.63 -14.66
C VAL A 70 8.35 28.65 -15.76
N ILE A 71 7.46 28.80 -16.75
CA ILE A 71 7.60 29.81 -17.80
C ILE A 71 7.60 31.22 -17.18
N SER A 72 6.67 31.50 -16.28
CA SER A 72 6.59 32.78 -15.56
C SER A 72 7.87 33.07 -14.75
N PHE A 73 8.39 32.06 -14.06
CA PHE A 73 9.64 32.16 -13.30
C PHE A 73 10.84 32.53 -14.19
N PHE A 74 10.99 31.87 -15.35
CA PHE A 74 12.06 32.19 -16.29
C PHE A 74 11.90 33.59 -16.91
N LEU A 75 10.67 34.00 -17.25
CA LEU A 75 10.41 35.35 -17.75
C LEU A 75 10.76 36.41 -16.71
N ALA A 76 10.37 36.23 -15.45
CA ALA A 76 10.73 37.13 -14.35
C ALA A 76 12.26 37.22 -14.16
N LEU A 77 12.95 36.08 -14.21
CA LEU A 77 14.41 36.03 -14.09
C LEU A 77 15.12 36.79 -15.22
N ILE A 78 14.63 36.67 -16.46
CA ILE A 78 15.22 37.33 -17.64
C ILE A 78 14.90 38.83 -17.65
N ASN A 79 13.68 39.22 -17.28
CA ASN A 79 13.25 40.61 -17.28
C ASN A 79 13.83 41.42 -16.12
N GLY A 80 14.58 40.78 -15.21
CA GLY A 80 15.20 41.46 -14.07
C GLY A 80 14.20 42.06 -13.10
N GLU A 81 12.91 41.70 -13.20
CA GLU A 81 11.93 42.05 -12.20
C GLU A 81 12.34 41.36 -10.91
N THR A 82 12.80 42.13 -9.92
CA THR A 82 12.82 41.70 -8.53
C THR A 82 11.37 41.46 -8.12
N GLY A 83 10.79 40.32 -8.51
CA GLY A 83 9.38 39.97 -8.30
C GLY A 83 8.94 39.96 -6.83
N LEU A 84 9.88 40.08 -5.89
CA LEU A 84 9.63 40.33 -4.49
C LEU A 84 9.19 41.77 -4.18
N THR A 85 9.64 42.79 -4.92
CA THR A 85 9.25 44.19 -4.67
C THR A 85 7.86 44.52 -5.24
N ALA A 86 7.47 43.91 -6.36
CA ALA A 86 6.15 44.12 -6.98
C ALA A 86 4.98 43.45 -6.23
N PHE A 87 5.24 42.41 -5.43
CA PHE A 87 4.23 41.72 -4.62
C PHE A 87 4.10 42.25 -3.17
N LEU A 88 5.02 43.11 -2.71
CA LEU A 88 5.08 43.61 -1.33
C LEU A 88 4.68 45.09 -1.16
N GLU A 89 4.29 45.81 -2.22
CA GLU A 89 3.79 47.19 -2.11
C GLU A 89 2.26 47.24 -1.94
N PRO A 90 1.74 47.80 -0.83
CA PRO A 90 0.35 48.18 -0.72
C PRO A 90 0.18 49.55 -1.41
N SER A 91 -0.67 49.61 -2.43
CA SER A 91 -1.23 50.90 -2.89
C SER A 91 -2.15 51.49 -1.83
#